data_AF-A0A0M1JJE9-F1
#
_entry.id   AF-A0A0M1JJE9-F1
#
_cell.length_a   1.000
_cell.length_b   1.000
_cell.length_c   1.000
_cell.angle_alpha   90.00
_cell.angle_beta   90.00
_cell.angle_gamma   90.00
#
_symmetry.space_group_name_H-M   'P 1'
#
loop_
_entity.id
_entity.type
_entity.pdbx_description
1 polymer ?
#
loop_
_entity_poly.entity_id
_entity_poly.type
_entity_poly.pdbx_seq_one_letter_code
_entity_poly.pdbx_strand_id
1 'polypeptide(L)'
;MTIAAQLQTVQTRIRQAEIATHRPANSVKLLAVSKLQDSFKIREAWIAGQQAFGESYLQEAIEKQTTLQDLQQELEWHFIGRIQSNKTKAIAERFAWVHGIYDYHHAKRLNAQRPNMLPALNICIQVNISKESSKNGLAPEAVLPLLEQCLELPRLQLKGLMAIPEPTLDPNKQHQAFAQLRHLRDTLATKTYLPLETLSMGMSDDLEAAIAEGATIVRVGTAIFGPRHTGNQ
;
A
#
# COMPACT_ATOMS: atom_id res chain seq x y z
N MET A 1 -13.37 20.24 9.46
CA MET A 1 -13.12 19.11 10.37
C MET A 1 -11.62 18.98 10.56
N THR A 2 -11.13 18.56 11.73
CA THR A 2 -9.70 18.36 11.99
C THR A 2 -9.23 17.01 11.44
N ILE A 3 -7.92 16.87 11.19
CA ILE A 3 -7.33 15.60 10.75
C ILE A 3 -7.59 14.49 11.76
N ALA A 4 -7.52 14.78 13.07
CA ALA A 4 -7.84 13.82 14.11
C ALA A 4 -9.28 13.28 14.00
N ALA A 5 -10.27 14.16 13.78
CA ALA A 5 -11.67 13.75 13.62
C ALA A 5 -11.88 12.91 12.34
N GLN A 6 -11.20 13.28 11.25
CA GLN A 6 -11.24 12.55 9.99
C GLN A 6 -10.60 11.16 10.11
N LEU A 7 -9.45 11.08 10.78
CA LEU A 7 -8.77 9.82 11.08
C LEU A 7 -9.67 8.89 11.92
N GLN A 8 -10.26 9.42 13.00
CA GLN A 8 -11.19 8.67 13.85
C GLN A 8 -12.40 8.15 13.07
N THR A 9 -12.92 8.95 12.14
CA THR A 9 -14.03 8.54 11.27
C THR A 9 -13.63 7.35 10.40
N VAL A 10 -12.46 7.41 9.76
CA VAL A 10 -11.94 6.31 8.92
C VAL A 10 -11.67 5.06 9.75
N GLN A 11 -11.03 5.19 10.93
CA GLN A 11 -10.78 4.07 11.84
C GLN A 11 -12.09 3.42 12.32
N THR A 12 -13.12 4.23 12.58
CA THR A 12 -14.46 3.73 12.93
C THR A 12 -15.07 2.92 11.79
N ARG A 13 -14.99 3.41 10.54
CA ARG A 13 -15.45 2.66 9.36
C ARG A 13 -14.73 1.32 9.21
N ILE A 14 -13.41 1.32 9.36
CA ILE A 14 -12.60 0.08 9.32
C ILE A 14 -13.07 -0.88 10.41
N ARG A 15 -13.22 -0.40 11.65
CA ARG A 15 -13.66 -1.24 12.77
C ARG A 15 -15.06 -1.82 12.55
N GLN A 16 -15.99 -1.02 12.02
CA GLN A 16 -17.34 -1.47 11.68
C GLN A 16 -17.31 -2.55 10.59
N ALA A 17 -16.49 -2.38 9.55
CA ALA A 17 -16.32 -3.38 8.50
C ALA A 17 -15.68 -4.67 9.03
N GLU A 18 -14.70 -4.59 9.93
CA GLU A 18 -14.14 -5.77 10.62
C GLU A 18 -15.23 -6.53 11.40
N ILE A 19 -16.08 -5.82 12.16
CA ILE A 19 -17.17 -6.42 12.93
C ILE A 19 -18.19 -7.10 11.99
N ALA A 20 -18.62 -6.40 10.95
CA ALA A 20 -19.61 -6.88 9.99
C ALA A 20 -19.15 -8.14 9.24
N THR A 21 -17.83 -8.37 9.17
CA THR A 21 -17.21 -9.48 8.45
C THR A 21 -16.60 -10.52 9.40
N HIS A 22 -16.91 -10.43 10.70
CA HIS A 22 -16.43 -11.31 11.76
C HIS A 22 -14.90 -11.42 11.85
N ARG A 23 -14.21 -10.34 11.53
CA ARG A 23 -12.74 -10.28 11.59
C ARG A 23 -12.25 -9.80 12.96
N PRO A 24 -11.07 -10.26 13.41
CA PRO A 24 -10.44 -9.76 14.62
C PRO A 24 -10.24 -8.24 14.57
N ALA A 25 -10.30 -7.59 15.72
CA ALA A 25 -9.97 -6.17 15.83
C ALA A 25 -8.52 -5.92 15.40
N ASN A 26 -8.30 -4.83 14.67
CA ASN A 26 -6.99 -4.44 14.13
C ASN A 26 -6.39 -5.44 13.13
N SER A 27 -7.23 -6.29 12.52
CA SER A 27 -6.81 -7.18 11.42
C SER A 27 -6.61 -6.42 10.10
N VAL A 28 -7.11 -5.18 10.02
CA VAL A 28 -6.94 -4.28 8.88
C VAL A 28 -6.17 -3.05 9.34
N LYS A 29 -5.01 -2.80 8.72
CA LYS A 29 -4.20 -1.60 8.95
C LYS A 29 -4.66 -0.46 8.06
N LEU A 30 -4.71 0.75 8.63
CA LEU A 30 -4.91 1.98 7.88
C LEU A 30 -3.56 2.52 7.40
N LEU A 31 -3.39 2.66 6.08
CA LEU A 31 -2.32 3.43 5.47
C LEU A 31 -2.84 4.81 5.07
N ALA A 32 -2.39 5.86 5.77
CA ALA A 32 -2.77 7.24 5.46
C ALA A 32 -2.00 7.75 4.23
N VAL A 33 -2.70 7.99 3.12
CA VAL A 33 -2.09 8.41 1.85
C VAL A 33 -1.93 9.93 1.83
N SER A 34 -0.70 10.40 2.04
CA SER A 34 -0.37 11.80 2.23
C SER A 34 0.17 12.52 0.99
N LYS A 35 0.17 11.89 -0.19
CA LYS A 35 0.59 12.55 -1.43
C LYS A 35 -0.17 13.85 -1.70
N LEU A 36 0.54 14.87 -2.16
CA LEU A 36 0.06 16.23 -2.39
C LEU A 36 -0.53 16.91 -1.14
N GLN A 37 0.02 16.59 0.03
CA GLN A 37 -0.33 17.19 1.33
C GLN A 37 0.94 17.63 2.05
N ASP A 38 0.86 18.71 2.83
CA ASP A 38 2.01 19.24 3.56
C ASP A 38 2.45 18.34 4.71
N SER A 39 3.73 18.37 5.07
CA SER A 39 4.29 17.62 6.20
C SER A 39 3.65 17.99 7.54
N PHE A 40 3.13 19.22 7.68
CA PHE A 40 2.36 19.63 8.86
C PHE A 40 1.12 18.75 9.09
N LYS A 41 0.38 18.40 8.02
CA LYS A 41 -0.78 17.51 8.11
C LYS A 41 -0.40 16.09 8.52
N ILE A 42 0.77 15.63 8.11
CA ILE A 42 1.33 14.33 8.55
C ILE A 42 1.64 14.37 10.04
N ARG A 43 2.23 15.47 10.54
CA ARG A 43 2.46 15.66 11.97
C ARG A 43 1.16 15.69 12.77
N GLU A 44 0.12 16.38 12.28
CA GLU A 44 -1.21 16.37 12.92
C GLU A 44 -1.81 14.95 12.96
N ALA A 45 -1.68 14.16 11.89
CA ALA A 45 -2.12 12.77 11.85
C ALA A 45 -1.31 11.89 12.82
N TRP A 46 0.00 12.12 12.93
CA TRP A 46 0.87 11.41 13.88
C TRP A 46 0.51 11.74 15.33
N ILE A 47 0.23 13.00 15.67
CA ILE A 47 -0.29 13.39 17.00
C ILE A 47 -1.60 12.66 17.32
N ALA A 48 -2.43 12.41 16.30
CA ALA A 48 -3.65 11.62 16.42
C ALA A 48 -3.42 10.08 16.42
N GLY A 49 -2.16 9.63 16.45
CA GLY A 49 -1.77 8.21 16.57
C GLY A 49 -1.51 7.49 15.25
N GLN A 50 -1.59 8.15 14.09
CA GLN A 50 -1.27 7.52 12.81
C GLN A 50 0.25 7.38 12.63
N GLN A 51 0.72 6.16 12.36
CA GLN A 51 2.15 5.88 12.19
C GLN A 51 2.54 5.55 10.74
N ALA A 52 1.63 4.91 9.98
CA ALA A 52 1.94 4.46 8.62
C ALA A 52 1.45 5.46 7.56
N PHE A 53 2.35 5.89 6.68
CA PHE A 53 2.06 6.87 5.62
C PHE A 53 2.45 6.37 4.23
N GLY A 54 1.54 6.58 3.27
CA GLY A 54 1.71 6.17 1.88
C GLY A 54 2.01 7.35 0.96
N GLU A 55 3.13 7.28 0.23
CA GLU A 55 3.55 8.30 -0.73
C GLU A 55 3.65 7.76 -2.16
N SER A 56 3.30 8.59 -3.13
CA SER A 56 3.36 8.23 -4.57
C SER A 56 4.50 8.92 -5.32
N TYR A 57 5.01 10.04 -4.81
CA TYR A 57 6.03 10.84 -5.48
C TYR A 57 7.30 10.85 -4.62
N LEU A 58 8.39 10.27 -5.14
CA LEU A 58 9.61 10.10 -4.35
C LEU A 58 10.18 11.42 -3.82
N GLN A 59 10.26 12.45 -4.67
CA GLN A 59 10.92 13.70 -4.29
C GLN A 59 10.16 14.40 -3.16
N GLU A 60 8.84 14.50 -3.31
CA GLU A 60 7.93 14.98 -2.26
C GLU A 60 8.08 14.17 -0.96
N ALA A 61 8.16 12.84 -1.06
CA ALA A 61 8.33 11.99 0.11
C ALA A 61 9.66 12.23 0.83
N ILE A 62 10.76 12.44 0.10
CA ILE A 62 12.07 12.74 0.67
C ILE A 62 12.03 14.08 1.42
N GLU A 63 11.40 15.10 0.84
CA GLU A 63 11.24 16.42 1.47
C GLU A 63 10.43 16.32 2.77
N LYS A 64 9.34 15.55 2.77
CA LYS A 64 8.54 15.28 3.97
C LYS A 64 9.31 14.53 5.04
N GLN A 65 10.01 13.45 4.66
CA GLN A 65 10.84 12.67 5.58
C GLN A 65 11.96 13.52 6.20
N THR A 66 12.56 14.42 5.42
CA THR A 66 13.59 15.34 5.90
C THR A 66 12.97 16.36 6.88
N THR A 67 11.79 16.89 6.56
CA THR A 67 11.07 17.83 7.43
C THR A 67 10.60 17.17 8.74
N LEU A 68 10.30 15.88 8.71
CA LEU A 68 9.81 15.08 9.83
C LEU A 68 10.90 14.15 10.41
N GLN A 69 12.17 14.51 10.24
CA GLN A 69 13.29 13.69 10.69
C GLN A 69 13.30 13.44 12.20
N ASP A 70 12.71 14.35 12.98
CA ASP A 70 12.51 14.22 14.42
C ASP A 70 11.57 13.06 14.77
N LEU A 71 10.70 12.64 13.84
CA LEU A 71 9.74 11.54 13.98
C LEU A 71 10.16 10.25 13.26
N GLN A 72 11.39 10.20 12.71
CA GLN A 72 11.80 9.12 11.80
C GLN A 72 11.69 7.70 12.37
N GLN A 73 11.81 7.53 13.69
CA GLN A 73 11.71 6.23 14.37
C GLN A 73 10.26 5.82 14.66
N GLU A 74 9.31 6.74 14.50
CA GLU A 74 7.89 6.54 14.81
C GLU A 74 7.02 6.40 13.55
N LEU A 75 7.53 6.87 12.41
CA LEU A 75 6.82 6.85 11.13
C LEU A 75 7.24 5.66 10.26
N GLU A 76 6.26 4.90 9.78
CA GLU A 76 6.46 3.86 8.77
C GLU A 76 6.09 4.40 7.38
N TRP A 77 7.07 4.50 6.49
CA TRP A 77 6.87 5.02 5.13
C TRP A 77 6.66 3.90 4.11
N HIS A 78 5.59 4.00 3.34
CA HIS A 78 5.22 3.09 2.27
C HIS A 78 5.26 3.80 0.92
N PHE A 79 6.05 3.28 -0.02
CA PHE A 79 6.02 3.74 -1.40
C PHE A 79 4.90 3.01 -2.15
N ILE A 80 3.90 3.76 -2.59
CA ILE A 80 2.72 3.25 -3.31
C ILE A 80 2.59 3.86 -4.71
N GLY A 81 3.63 4.55 -5.18
CA GLY A 81 3.70 5.14 -6.52
C GLY A 81 4.27 4.19 -7.57
N ARG A 82 4.29 4.65 -8.83
CA ARG A 82 4.98 3.94 -9.91
C ARG A 82 6.50 4.01 -9.69
N ILE A 83 7.17 2.87 -9.80
CA ILE A 83 8.62 2.80 -9.63
C ILE A 83 9.30 3.20 -10.94
N GLN A 84 10.29 4.08 -10.83
CA GLN A 84 11.16 4.48 -11.93
C GLN A 84 12.57 3.97 -11.64
N SER A 85 13.24 3.36 -12.63
CA SER A 85 14.52 2.67 -12.42
C SER A 85 15.60 3.58 -11.82
N ASN A 86 15.65 4.86 -12.20
CA ASN A 86 16.59 5.85 -11.65
C ASN A 86 16.30 6.26 -10.20
N LYS A 87 15.13 5.90 -9.66
CA LYS A 87 14.67 6.26 -8.31
C LYS A 87 14.75 5.10 -7.31
N THR A 88 15.05 3.88 -7.75
CA THR A 88 15.04 2.68 -6.90
C THR A 88 15.99 2.79 -5.71
N LYS A 89 17.15 3.46 -5.84
CA LYS A 89 18.12 3.58 -4.75
C LYS A 89 17.54 4.32 -3.56
N ALA A 90 16.99 5.51 -3.80
CA ALA A 90 16.37 6.30 -2.76
C ALA A 90 15.12 5.61 -2.17
N ILE A 91 14.34 4.89 -2.99
CA ILE A 91 13.22 4.07 -2.48
C ILE A 91 13.74 3.00 -1.51
N ALA A 92 14.79 2.27 -1.88
CA ALA A 92 15.38 1.21 -1.07
C ALA A 92 16.02 1.74 0.23
N GLU A 93 16.53 2.96 0.24
CA GLU A 93 17.18 3.56 1.43
C GLU A 93 16.18 4.17 2.41
N ARG A 94 14.98 4.57 1.96
CA ARG A 94 14.11 5.49 2.71
C ARG A 94 12.71 4.97 3.06
N PHE A 95 12.30 3.83 2.53
CA PHE A 95 10.98 3.27 2.77
C PHE A 95 11.05 1.95 3.53
N ALA A 96 10.04 1.67 4.33
CA ALA A 96 9.85 0.37 4.97
C ALA A 96 9.10 -0.60 4.04
N TRP A 97 8.26 -0.06 3.15
CA TRP A 97 7.40 -0.83 2.25
C TRP A 97 7.40 -0.30 0.81
N VAL A 98 7.23 -1.20 -0.16
CA VAL A 98 6.90 -0.90 -1.56
C VAL A 98 5.73 -1.76 -2.01
N HIS A 99 4.60 -1.15 -2.38
CA HIS A 99 3.38 -1.90 -2.69
C HIS A 99 3.21 -2.21 -4.19
N GLY A 100 4.10 -1.69 -5.05
CA GLY A 100 3.89 -1.60 -6.49
C GLY A 100 4.85 -2.42 -7.36
N ILE A 101 5.30 -3.60 -6.93
CA ILE A 101 6.26 -4.39 -7.71
C ILE A 101 5.53 -5.17 -8.83
N TYR A 102 5.88 -4.94 -10.08
CA TYR A 102 5.39 -5.71 -11.23
C TYR A 102 6.46 -5.94 -12.31
N ASP A 103 7.72 -5.63 -11.98
CA ASP A 103 8.89 -5.77 -12.85
C ASP A 103 10.04 -6.34 -12.00
N TYR A 104 10.58 -7.50 -12.40
CA TYR A 104 11.70 -8.14 -11.71
C TYR A 104 12.95 -7.26 -11.68
N HIS A 105 13.20 -6.46 -12.72
CA HIS A 105 14.34 -5.55 -12.75
C HIS A 105 14.24 -4.50 -11.64
N HIS A 106 13.04 -4.00 -11.32
CA HIS A 106 12.85 -3.11 -10.17
C HIS A 106 13.09 -3.83 -8.84
N ALA A 107 12.56 -5.05 -8.67
CA ALA A 107 12.80 -5.85 -7.47
C ALA A 107 14.30 -6.10 -7.25
N LYS A 108 15.03 -6.55 -8.27
CA LYS A 108 16.48 -6.80 -8.21
C LYS A 108 17.26 -5.55 -7.81
N ARG A 109 16.89 -4.38 -8.37
CA ARG A 109 17.53 -3.11 -8.02
C ARG A 109 17.27 -2.70 -6.58
N LEU A 110 16.02 -2.78 -6.13
CA LEU A 110 15.65 -2.49 -4.74
C LEU A 110 16.42 -3.40 -3.77
N ASN A 111 16.52 -4.69 -4.07
CA ASN A 111 17.30 -5.66 -3.30
C ASN A 111 18.78 -5.25 -3.21
N ALA A 112 19.42 -4.99 -4.35
CA ALA A 112 20.84 -4.65 -4.43
C ALA A 112 21.17 -3.30 -3.77
N GLN A 113 20.20 -2.39 -3.71
CA GLN A 113 20.38 -1.03 -3.19
C GLN A 113 19.90 -0.87 -1.74
N ARG A 114 19.27 -1.89 -1.15
CA ARG A 114 18.79 -1.86 0.24
C ARG A 114 20.00 -1.94 1.20
N PRO A 115 20.30 -0.89 1.98
CA PRO A 115 21.44 -0.89 2.88
C PRO A 115 21.40 -2.02 3.92
N ASN A 116 22.56 -2.60 4.26
CA ASN A 116 22.66 -3.77 5.15
C ASN A 116 22.16 -3.51 6.58
N MET A 117 22.28 -2.27 7.07
CA MET A 117 21.82 -1.86 8.40
C MET A 117 20.30 -1.73 8.52
N LEU A 118 19.57 -1.71 7.40
CA LEU A 118 18.11 -1.66 7.44
C LEU A 118 17.51 -3.08 7.43
N PRO A 119 16.29 -3.27 7.96
CA PRO A 119 15.52 -4.49 7.75
C PRO A 119 15.30 -4.75 6.25
N ALA A 120 14.99 -5.99 5.87
CA ALA A 120 14.55 -6.29 4.51
C ALA A 120 13.36 -5.40 4.12
N LEU A 121 13.33 -4.93 2.88
CA LEU A 121 12.26 -4.07 2.38
C LEU A 121 11.00 -4.90 2.17
N ASN A 122 9.91 -4.54 2.83
CA ASN A 122 8.63 -5.22 2.63
C ASN A 122 8.08 -4.90 1.24
N ILE A 123 7.65 -5.91 0.49
CA ILE A 123 7.11 -5.71 -0.85
C ILE A 123 5.74 -6.38 -1.03
N CYS A 124 4.90 -5.75 -1.85
CA CYS A 124 3.73 -6.39 -2.45
C CYS A 124 3.87 -6.41 -3.98
N ILE A 125 3.40 -7.48 -4.62
CA ILE A 125 3.29 -7.54 -6.07
C ILE A 125 1.99 -6.87 -6.51
N GLN A 126 2.07 -5.95 -7.47
CA GLN A 126 0.91 -5.27 -8.03
C GLN A 126 0.26 -6.11 -9.13
N VAL A 127 -1.02 -6.38 -8.96
CA VAL A 127 -1.83 -7.17 -9.91
C VAL A 127 -2.85 -6.26 -10.60
N ASN A 128 -2.92 -6.38 -11.92
CA ASN A 128 -3.95 -5.77 -12.74
C ASN A 128 -5.13 -6.74 -12.88
N ILE A 129 -6.04 -6.70 -11.91
CA ILE A 129 -7.26 -7.53 -11.86
C ILE A 129 -8.34 -7.08 -12.88
N SER A 130 -8.32 -5.80 -13.29
CA SER A 130 -9.24 -5.23 -14.29
C SER A 130 -8.88 -5.59 -15.74
N LYS A 131 -7.71 -6.20 -16.00
CA LYS A 131 -7.22 -6.60 -17.34
C LYS A 131 -7.16 -5.47 -18.38
N GLU A 132 -7.21 -4.21 -17.95
CA GLU A 132 -7.06 -3.05 -18.84
C GLU A 132 -5.58 -2.81 -19.16
N SER A 133 -5.23 -2.69 -20.44
CA SER A 133 -3.86 -2.45 -20.89
C SER A 133 -3.25 -1.13 -20.40
N SER A 134 -4.09 -0.16 -20.01
CA SER A 134 -3.68 1.16 -19.50
C SER A 134 -3.26 1.14 -18.02
N LYS A 135 -3.55 0.07 -17.27
CA LYS A 135 -3.29 0.00 -15.83
C LYS A 135 -1.98 -0.73 -15.51
N ASN A 136 -1.25 -0.18 -14.54
CA ASN A 136 -0.03 -0.80 -14.04
C ASN A 136 -0.32 -2.09 -13.28
N GLY A 137 0.63 -3.02 -13.28
CA GLY A 137 0.53 -4.31 -12.61
C GLY A 137 0.61 -5.48 -13.58
N LEU A 138 0.84 -6.67 -13.02
CA LEU A 138 0.88 -7.91 -13.79
C LEU A 138 -0.53 -8.46 -14.01
N ALA A 139 -0.73 -9.12 -15.15
CA ALA A 139 -1.86 -10.04 -15.29
C ALA A 139 -1.73 -11.17 -14.25
N PRO A 140 -2.84 -11.72 -13.71
CA PRO A 140 -2.82 -12.76 -12.68
C PRO A 140 -1.89 -13.95 -12.98
N GLU A 141 -1.86 -14.39 -14.23
CA GLU A 141 -1.03 -15.50 -14.72
C GLU A 141 0.48 -15.22 -14.68
N ALA A 142 0.89 -13.95 -14.71
CA ALA A 142 2.29 -13.54 -14.66
C ALA A 142 2.82 -13.33 -13.23
N VAL A 143 1.96 -13.39 -12.22
CA VAL A 143 2.33 -13.12 -10.82
C VAL A 143 3.23 -14.22 -10.26
N LEU A 144 2.95 -15.50 -10.52
CA LEU A 144 3.72 -16.61 -9.95
C LEU A 144 5.20 -16.59 -10.38
N PRO A 145 5.55 -16.41 -11.66
CA PRO A 145 6.96 -16.30 -12.07
C PRO A 145 7.71 -15.16 -11.36
N LEU A 146 7.12 -13.97 -11.27
CA LEU A 146 7.76 -12.84 -10.58
C LEU A 146 7.90 -13.10 -9.08
N LEU A 147 6.87 -13.71 -8.48
CA LEU A 147 6.86 -14.08 -7.08
C LEU A 147 8.05 -14.99 -6.74
N GLU A 148 8.23 -16.07 -7.49
CA GLU A 148 9.33 -17.02 -7.29
C GLU A 148 10.70 -16.33 -7.42
N GLN A 149 10.86 -15.48 -8.43
CA GLN A 149 12.08 -14.68 -8.60
C GLN A 149 12.34 -13.72 -7.43
N CYS A 150 11.29 -13.18 -6.81
CA CYS A 150 11.44 -12.31 -5.63
C CYS A 150 11.85 -13.07 -4.37
N LEU A 151 11.64 -14.39 -4.28
CA LEU A 151 12.08 -15.19 -3.13
C LEU A 151 13.60 -15.34 -3.05
N GLU A 152 14.28 -15.20 -4.18
CA GLU A 152 15.74 -15.25 -4.27
C GLU A 152 16.41 -13.92 -3.86
N LEU A 153 15.64 -12.91 -3.46
CA LEU A 153 16.12 -11.56 -3.13
C LEU A 153 16.17 -11.33 -1.62
N PRO A 154 17.31 -11.60 -0.93
CA PRO A 154 17.38 -11.69 0.54
C PRO A 154 17.19 -10.35 1.27
N ARG A 155 17.25 -9.22 0.57
CA ARG A 155 17.01 -7.88 1.12
C ARG A 155 15.58 -7.41 0.87
N LEU A 156 14.73 -8.23 0.27
CA LEU A 156 13.31 -8.01 0.16
C LEU A 156 12.56 -9.03 1.00
N GLN A 157 11.41 -8.63 1.52
CA GLN A 157 10.48 -9.53 2.17
C GLN A 157 9.15 -9.46 1.43
N LEU A 158 8.83 -10.52 0.69
CA LEU A 158 7.55 -10.60 0.01
C LEU A 158 6.43 -10.82 1.04
N LYS A 159 5.52 -9.84 1.13
CA LYS A 159 4.43 -9.83 2.10
C LYS A 159 3.08 -10.19 1.50
N GLY A 160 2.88 -9.98 0.20
CA GLY A 160 1.64 -10.36 -0.46
C GLY A 160 1.36 -9.57 -1.73
N LEU A 161 0.09 -9.23 -1.97
CA LEU A 161 -0.39 -8.64 -3.21
C LEU A 161 -1.01 -7.25 -3.00
N MET A 162 -1.02 -6.46 -4.06
CA MET A 162 -1.66 -5.16 -4.13
C MET A 162 -2.47 -5.04 -5.41
N ALA A 163 -3.64 -4.40 -5.35
CA ALA A 163 -4.36 -3.99 -6.55
C ALA A 163 -5.02 -2.60 -6.38
N ILE A 164 -5.30 -2.00 -7.53
CA ILE A 164 -6.13 -0.80 -7.68
C ILE A 164 -7.16 -1.15 -8.76
N PRO A 165 -8.36 -1.62 -8.37
CA PRO A 165 -9.45 -1.87 -9.32
C PRO A 165 -9.86 -0.62 -10.09
N GLU A 166 -10.68 -0.82 -11.12
CA GLU A 166 -11.44 0.30 -11.72
C GLU A 166 -12.38 0.93 -10.69
N PRO A 167 -12.41 2.28 -10.57
CA PRO A 167 -13.39 2.95 -9.74
C PRO A 167 -14.81 2.61 -10.20
N THR A 168 -15.65 2.18 -9.27
CA THR A 168 -17.04 1.87 -9.56
C THR A 168 -17.89 2.12 -8.32
N LEU A 169 -19.13 2.58 -8.54
CA LEU A 169 -20.13 2.74 -7.47
C LEU A 169 -20.99 1.49 -7.29
N ASP A 170 -20.82 0.47 -8.13
CA ASP A 170 -21.54 -0.79 -8.03
C ASP A 170 -20.87 -1.69 -6.98
N PRO A 171 -21.52 -1.94 -5.83
CA PRO A 171 -20.93 -2.74 -4.76
C PRO A 171 -20.56 -4.15 -5.22
N ASN A 172 -21.35 -4.77 -6.10
CA ASN A 172 -21.07 -6.13 -6.58
C ASN A 172 -19.76 -6.18 -7.38
N LYS A 173 -19.50 -5.14 -8.19
CA LYS A 173 -18.24 -5.04 -8.95
C LYS A 173 -17.05 -4.77 -8.03
N GLN A 174 -17.22 -3.97 -6.99
CA GLN A 174 -16.17 -3.76 -5.97
C GLN A 174 -15.79 -5.08 -5.29
N HIS A 175 -16.79 -5.83 -4.78
CA HIS A 175 -16.59 -7.13 -4.17
C HIS A 175 -15.93 -8.12 -5.14
N GLN A 176 -16.44 -8.23 -6.37
CA GLN A 176 -15.89 -9.15 -7.36
C GLN A 176 -14.41 -8.89 -7.64
N ALA A 177 -14.02 -7.61 -7.77
CA ALA A 177 -12.63 -7.25 -8.03
C ALA A 177 -11.71 -7.63 -6.86
N PHE A 178 -12.09 -7.35 -5.61
CA PHE A 178 -11.27 -7.69 -4.46
C PHE A 178 -11.24 -9.20 -4.17
N ALA A 179 -12.36 -9.90 -4.40
CA ALA A 179 -12.43 -11.37 -4.31
C ALA A 179 -11.44 -12.03 -5.27
N GLN A 180 -11.30 -11.53 -6.50
CA GLN A 180 -10.31 -12.04 -7.47
C GLN A 180 -8.88 -11.94 -6.93
N LEU A 181 -8.52 -10.82 -6.28
CA LEU A 181 -7.18 -10.67 -5.70
C LEU A 181 -6.96 -11.64 -4.52
N ARG A 182 -7.97 -11.79 -3.65
CA ARG A 182 -7.93 -12.74 -2.53
C ARG A 182 -7.76 -14.18 -3.02
N HIS A 183 -8.55 -14.61 -3.99
CA HIS A 183 -8.45 -15.96 -4.56
C HIS A 183 -7.10 -16.22 -5.23
N LEU A 184 -6.55 -15.21 -5.93
CA LEU A 184 -5.21 -15.29 -6.48
C LEU A 184 -4.16 -15.46 -5.36
N ARG A 185 -4.25 -14.65 -4.29
CA ARG A 185 -3.37 -14.78 -3.12
C ARG A 185 -3.46 -16.18 -2.52
N ASP A 186 -4.66 -16.69 -2.24
CA ASP A 186 -4.86 -18.00 -1.61
C ASP A 186 -4.28 -19.14 -2.47
N THR A 187 -4.46 -19.04 -3.80
CA THR A 187 -3.89 -19.99 -4.76
C THR A 187 -2.36 -19.96 -4.75
N LEU A 188 -1.76 -18.77 -4.80
CA LEU A 188 -0.31 -18.61 -4.78
C LEU A 188 0.29 -19.05 -3.45
N ALA A 189 -0.36 -18.72 -2.34
CA ALA A 189 0.06 -19.12 -1.00
C ALA A 189 0.13 -20.64 -0.87
N THR A 190 -0.89 -21.34 -1.39
CA THR A 190 -0.92 -22.81 -1.42
C THR A 190 0.20 -23.39 -2.30
N LYS A 191 0.41 -22.83 -3.51
CA LYS A 191 1.42 -23.33 -4.44
C LYS A 191 2.86 -23.13 -3.94
N THR A 192 3.10 -22.03 -3.24
CA THR A 192 4.45 -21.60 -2.84
C THR A 192 4.75 -21.90 -1.37
N TYR A 193 3.76 -22.36 -0.61
CA TYR A 193 3.83 -22.53 0.85
C TYR A 193 4.20 -21.25 1.60
N LEU A 194 3.86 -20.10 1.03
CA LEU A 194 4.08 -18.78 1.62
C LEU A 194 2.76 -18.20 2.10
N PRO A 195 2.70 -17.57 3.29
CA PRO A 195 1.43 -17.12 3.83
C PRO A 195 0.82 -15.93 3.06
N LEU A 196 1.64 -15.13 2.36
CA LEU A 196 1.23 -13.93 1.61
C LEU A 196 0.18 -13.10 2.39
N GLU A 197 0.53 -12.75 3.62
CA GLU A 197 -0.36 -12.20 4.65
C GLU A 197 -0.96 -10.84 4.27
N THR A 198 -0.37 -10.14 3.29
CA THR A 198 -0.77 -8.79 2.93
C THR A 198 -1.65 -8.75 1.67
N LEU A 199 -2.85 -8.21 1.83
CA LEU A 199 -3.70 -7.75 0.72
C LEU A 199 -3.87 -6.24 0.86
N SER A 200 -3.05 -5.50 0.11
CA SER A 200 -3.11 -4.04 0.05
C SER A 200 -4.15 -3.65 -1.00
N MET A 201 -5.37 -3.36 -0.57
CA MET A 201 -6.49 -3.03 -1.45
C MET A 201 -7.58 -2.26 -0.68
N GLY A 202 -8.41 -1.50 -1.39
CA GLY A 202 -9.38 -0.58 -0.79
C GLY A 202 -8.84 0.83 -0.55
N MET A 203 -9.71 1.80 -0.81
CA MET A 203 -9.53 3.25 -0.71
C MET A 203 -10.80 3.87 -0.08
N SER A 204 -10.91 5.20 -0.07
CA SER A 204 -12.01 5.90 0.62
C SER A 204 -13.42 5.41 0.26
N ASP A 205 -13.64 5.01 -1.00
CA ASP A 205 -14.97 4.76 -1.58
C ASP A 205 -15.35 3.28 -1.62
N ASP A 206 -14.40 2.38 -1.33
CA ASP A 206 -14.56 0.94 -1.49
C ASP A 206 -13.87 0.12 -0.36
N LEU A 207 -13.47 0.77 0.74
CA LEU A 207 -12.79 0.09 1.85
C LEU A 207 -13.66 -0.97 2.52
N GLU A 208 -14.97 -0.76 2.65
CA GLU A 208 -15.87 -1.76 3.25
C GLU A 208 -15.88 -3.05 2.42
N ALA A 209 -16.03 -2.93 1.09
CA ALA A 209 -15.98 -4.06 0.17
C ALA A 209 -14.59 -4.75 0.21
N ALA A 210 -13.51 -3.96 0.23
CA ALA A 210 -12.16 -4.49 0.33
C ALA A 210 -11.94 -5.28 1.63
N ILE A 211 -12.42 -4.78 2.77
CA ILE A 211 -12.30 -5.45 4.08
C ILE A 211 -13.10 -6.74 4.11
N ALA A 212 -14.32 -6.74 3.54
CA ALA A 212 -15.14 -7.93 3.40
C ALA A 212 -14.46 -9.01 2.54
N GLU A 213 -13.69 -8.61 1.54
CA GLU A 213 -12.90 -9.51 0.70
C GLU A 213 -11.46 -9.74 1.20
N GLY A 214 -11.19 -9.44 2.48
CA GLY A 214 -9.95 -9.86 3.13
C GLY A 214 -8.77 -8.88 3.03
N ALA A 215 -9.00 -7.60 2.70
CA ALA A 215 -7.95 -6.59 2.75
C ALA A 215 -7.27 -6.56 4.12
N THR A 216 -5.96 -6.43 4.16
CA THR A 216 -5.20 -6.25 5.42
C THR A 216 -4.55 -4.88 5.51
N ILE A 217 -4.48 -4.15 4.39
CA ILE A 217 -4.11 -2.74 4.36
C ILE A 217 -5.09 -1.99 3.45
N VAL A 218 -5.80 -1.00 3.99
CA VAL A 218 -6.61 -0.04 3.20
C VAL A 218 -5.87 1.29 3.09
N ARG A 219 -5.96 1.95 1.92
CA ARG A 219 -5.16 3.14 1.58
C ARG A 219 -6.06 4.36 1.44
N VAL A 220 -6.12 5.20 2.46
CA VAL A 220 -7.10 6.30 2.52
C VAL A 220 -6.38 7.65 2.51
N GLY A 221 -6.76 8.52 1.57
CA GLY A 221 -6.18 9.85 1.41
C GLY A 221 -7.19 10.97 1.66
N THR A 222 -8.08 11.21 0.68
CA THR A 222 -9.03 12.34 0.70
C THR A 222 -9.91 12.37 1.94
N ALA A 223 -10.33 11.22 2.46
CA ALA A 223 -11.15 11.16 3.66
C ALA A 223 -10.40 11.58 4.94
N ILE A 224 -9.05 11.54 4.94
CA ILE A 224 -8.20 11.96 6.07
C ILE A 224 -7.71 13.40 5.91
N PHE A 225 -7.19 13.75 4.74
CA PHE A 225 -6.48 15.03 4.54
C PHE A 225 -7.29 16.11 3.81
N GLY A 226 -8.50 15.76 3.36
CA GLY A 226 -9.31 16.59 2.48
C GLY A 226 -8.85 16.56 1.02
N PRO A 227 -9.38 17.46 0.17
CA PRO A 227 -8.96 17.57 -1.22
C PRO A 227 -7.47 17.87 -1.34
N ARG A 228 -6.88 17.49 -2.47
CA ARG A 228 -5.48 17.75 -2.78
C ARG A 228 -5.35 19.19 -3.24
N HIS A 229 -4.29 19.87 -2.84
CA HIS A 229 -3.94 21.14 -3.47
C HIS A 229 -3.39 20.81 -4.86
N THR A 230 -4.24 20.84 -5.89
CA THR A 230 -3.77 20.94 -7.27
C THR A 230 -3.29 22.37 -7.45
N GLY A 231 -2.08 22.68 -6.97
CA GLY A 231 -1.35 23.81 -7.51
C GLY A 231 -1.16 23.54 -8.99
N ASN A 232 -1.58 24.47 -9.85
CA ASN A 232 -1.21 24.45 -11.26
C ASN A 232 0.30 24.17 -11.35
N GLN A 233 0.66 23.00 -11.87
CA GLN A 233 1.96 22.70 -12.44
C GLN A 233 1.75 22.40 -13.92
#